data_AF-A0A0G0R4V4-F1
#
_entry.id   AF-A0A0G0R4V4-F1
#
_cell.length_a   1.000
_cell.length_b   1.000
_cell.length_c   1.000
_cell.angle_alpha   90.00
_cell.angle_beta   90.00
_cell.angle_gamma   90.00
#
_symmetry.space_group_name_H-M   'P 1'
#
loop_
_entity.id
_entity.type
_entity.pdbx_description
1 polymer ?
#
loop_
_entity_poly.entity_id
_entity_poly.type
_entity_poly.pdbx_seq_one_letter_code
_entity_poly.pdbx_strand_id
1 'polypeptide(L)'
;MKNKLKKIFENAVWWSGVVMVGLILGLTVQFVRAWTEPSDTPPGGNVGAPINTSGLPQIKAGVLEVLGLKTSGLQFTQPGVTPAVGDVLSASTIDGQVAWAAGGGGGVCYTQYCNENGAASYGEKCDWGGLHCPAPFQEEADLGRWGVCSHIGPIAYFSPPSGGCSGSHSYQWVGRAYLCCK
;
A
#
# COMPACT_ATOMS: atom_id res chain seq x y z
N MET A 1 11.12 78.20 50.33
CA MET A 1 11.71 76.96 49.76
C MET A 1 10.72 75.79 49.70
N LYS A 2 9.86 75.56 50.69
CA LYS A 2 8.92 74.40 50.74
C LYS A 2 8.06 74.20 49.48
N ASN A 3 7.52 75.28 48.89
CA ASN A 3 6.66 75.18 47.70
C ASN A 3 7.43 74.80 46.42
N LYS A 4 8.72 75.15 46.31
CA LYS A 4 9.55 74.75 45.16
C LYS A 4 9.92 73.26 45.24
N LEU A 5 10.26 72.77 46.44
CA LEU A 5 10.53 71.35 46.69
C LEU A 5 9.32 70.47 46.42
N LYS A 6 8.12 70.89 46.85
CA LYS A 6 6.87 70.18 46.57
C LYS A 6 6.64 70.00 45.06
N LYS A 7 6.82 71.08 44.29
CA LYS A 7 6.64 71.05 42.82
C LYS A 7 7.68 70.17 42.12
N ILE A 8 8.93 70.16 42.60
CA ILE A 8 9.98 69.26 42.07
C ILE A 8 9.61 67.80 42.35
N PHE A 9 9.13 67.49 43.55
CA PHE A 9 8.73 66.14 43.93
C PHE A 9 7.52 65.65 43.12
N GLU A 10 6.48 66.47 42.95
CA GLU A 10 5.29 66.15 42.13
C GLU A 10 5.68 65.85 40.68
N ASN A 11 6.58 66.66 40.10
CA ASN A 11 7.10 66.42 38.75
C ASN A 11 7.91 65.11 38.67
N ALA A 12 8.77 64.84 39.66
CA ALA A 12 9.57 63.61 39.69
C ALA A 12 8.68 62.35 39.79
N VAL A 13 7.66 62.39 40.65
CA VAL A 13 6.69 61.29 40.77
C VAL A 13 5.93 61.08 39.46
N TRP A 14 5.46 62.17 38.83
CA TRP A 14 4.75 62.08 37.55
C TRP A 14 5.61 61.46 36.45
N TRP A 15 6.84 61.95 36.26
CA TRP A 15 7.75 61.39 35.26
C TRP A 15 8.18 59.95 35.57
N SER A 16 8.33 59.59 36.85
CA SER A 16 8.60 58.20 37.24
C SER A 16 7.44 57.26 36.85
N GLY A 17 6.19 57.72 36.96
CA GLY A 17 5.02 56.97 36.51
C GLY A 17 5.04 56.73 34.99
N VAL A 18 5.38 57.76 34.21
CA VAL A 18 5.51 57.64 32.74
C VAL A 18 6.57 56.61 32.36
N VAL A 19 7.73 56.63 33.03
CA VAL A 19 8.82 55.66 32.79
C VAL A 19 8.38 54.23 33.13
N MET A 20 7.67 54.04 34.26
CA MET A 20 7.18 52.70 34.66
C MET A 20 6.17 52.13 33.67
N VAL A 21 5.23 52.94 33.17
CA VAL A 21 4.27 52.49 32.15
C VAL A 21 4.99 52.09 30.86
N GLY A 22 5.99 52.87 30.43
CA GLY A 22 6.83 52.55 29.27
C GLY A 22 7.60 51.23 29.43
N LEU A 23 8.16 50.97 30.62
CA LEU A 23 8.87 49.72 30.93
C LEU A 23 7.94 48.51 30.90
N ILE A 24 6.76 48.60 31.52
CA ILE A 24 5.78 47.52 31.54
C ILE A 24 5.32 47.20 30.11
N LEU A 25 4.94 48.22 29.32
CA LEU A 25 4.54 48.02 27.94
C LEU A 25 5.67 47.44 27.09
N GLY A 26 6.89 48.00 27.20
CA GLY A 26 8.06 47.50 26.48
C GLY A 26 8.37 46.03 26.77
N LEU A 27 8.30 45.62 28.05
CA LEU A 27 8.51 44.23 28.45
C LEU A 27 7.39 43.30 27.94
N THR A 28 6.12 43.71 28.04
CA THR A 28 5.00 42.89 27.53
C THR A 28 5.10 42.64 26.01
N VAL A 29 5.52 43.63 25.23
CA VAL A 29 5.72 43.48 23.78
C VAL A 29 6.84 42.48 23.46
N GLN A 30 7.90 42.41 24.28
CA GLN A 30 8.95 41.41 24.08
C GLN A 30 8.46 39.98 24.33
N PHE A 31 7.63 39.76 25.36
CA PHE A 31 7.03 38.44 25.62
C PHE A 31 6.06 38.02 24.52
N VAL A 32 5.29 38.95 23.94
CA VAL A 32 4.40 38.65 22.80
C VAL A 32 5.20 38.28 21.55
N ARG A 33 6.33 38.93 21.29
CA ARG A 33 7.19 38.59 20.13
C ARG A 33 7.93 37.26 20.29
N ALA A 34 8.24 36.87 21.53
CA ALA A 34 8.79 35.55 21.85
C ALA A 34 7.75 34.43 21.68
N TRP A 35 6.46 34.75 21.73
CA TRP A 35 5.35 33.85 21.39
C TRP A 35 4.81 34.14 19.98
N THR A 36 5.71 34.36 19.03
CA THR A 36 5.32 34.29 17.61
C THR A 36 5.24 32.81 17.25
N GLU A 37 4.11 32.42 16.66
CA GLU A 37 3.95 31.08 16.11
C GLU A 37 5.12 30.79 15.17
N PRO A 38 5.65 29.56 15.15
CA PRO A 38 6.73 29.18 14.23
C PRO A 38 6.39 29.65 12.81
N SER A 39 7.28 30.42 12.20
CA SER A 39 7.12 30.90 10.81
C SER A 39 7.28 29.78 9.78
N ASP A 40 7.79 28.62 10.21
CA ASP A 40 7.88 27.44 9.38
C ASP A 40 6.50 26.76 9.31
N THR A 41 6.04 26.46 8.10
CA THR A 41 4.86 25.63 7.91
C THR A 41 5.06 24.29 8.63
N PRO A 42 4.22 23.92 9.61
CA PRO A 42 4.16 22.54 10.09
C PRO A 42 3.78 21.68 8.88
N PRO A 43 4.66 20.79 8.35
CA PRO A 43 5.35 19.75 9.08
C PRO A 43 6.79 19.50 8.56
N GLY A 44 7.75 20.38 8.84
CA GLY A 44 9.16 20.06 8.64
C GLY A 44 9.66 19.09 9.72
N GLY A 45 9.67 17.78 9.46
CA GLY A 45 10.28 16.79 10.36
C GLY A 45 9.34 15.98 11.26
N ASN A 46 8.01 16.07 11.07
CA ASN A 46 7.11 15.11 11.70
C ASN A 46 7.34 13.72 11.12
N VAL A 47 7.40 12.71 11.99
CA VAL A 47 7.30 11.31 11.57
C VAL A 47 6.00 11.18 10.78
N GLY A 48 6.08 10.65 9.55
CA GLY A 48 4.92 10.51 8.68
C GLY A 48 3.77 9.86 9.43
N ALA A 49 2.56 10.42 9.27
CA ALA A 49 1.38 9.96 10.00
C ALA A 49 1.20 8.44 9.84
N PRO A 50 0.78 7.71 10.90
CA PRO A 50 0.44 6.30 10.79
C PRO A 50 -0.60 6.05 9.69
N ILE A 51 -0.56 4.87 9.07
CA ILE A 51 -1.75 4.38 8.34
C ILE A 51 -2.89 4.28 9.34
N ASN A 52 -4.01 4.92 9.01
CA ASN A 52 -5.20 4.95 9.84
C ASN A 52 -6.08 3.72 9.58
N THR A 53 -7.07 3.50 10.45
CA THR A 53 -8.02 2.39 10.36
C THR A 53 -9.37 2.81 9.77
N SER A 54 -9.42 3.96 9.08
CA SER A 54 -10.67 4.46 8.50
C SER A 54 -11.04 3.68 7.24
N GLY A 55 -12.28 3.80 6.78
CA GLY A 55 -12.70 3.24 5.48
C GLY A 55 -12.21 4.04 4.27
N LEU A 56 -11.44 5.11 4.47
CA LEU A 56 -10.93 5.95 3.39
C LEU A 56 -9.60 5.39 2.86
N PRO A 57 -9.39 5.35 1.53
CA PRO A 57 -8.11 4.97 0.95
C PRO A 57 -6.97 5.87 1.44
N GLN A 58 -5.80 5.29 1.66
CA GLN A 58 -4.60 6.00 2.07
C GLN A 58 -3.39 5.58 1.24
N ILE A 59 -2.44 6.50 1.10
CA ILE A 59 -1.17 6.26 0.41
C ILE A 59 -0.03 6.56 1.38
N LYS A 60 0.89 5.61 1.53
CA LYS A 60 2.15 5.81 2.26
C LYS A 60 3.27 6.09 1.26
N ALA A 61 3.90 7.24 1.36
CA ALA A 61 5.16 7.49 0.64
C ALA A 61 6.29 6.68 1.31
N GLY A 62 6.98 5.83 0.53
CA GLY A 62 8.07 4.96 0.99
C GLY A 62 7.67 3.51 1.24
N VAL A 63 8.58 2.73 1.82
CA VAL A 63 8.38 1.29 2.09
C VAL A 63 7.37 1.10 3.23
N LEU A 64 6.47 0.13 3.05
CA LEU A 64 5.57 -0.38 4.08
C LEU A 64 5.91 -1.86 4.32
N GLU A 65 6.58 -2.15 5.43
CA GLU A 65 6.87 -3.51 5.86
C GLU A 65 5.73 -4.02 6.75
N VAL A 66 5.15 -5.17 6.39
CA VAL A 66 4.08 -5.82 7.16
C VAL A 66 4.50 -7.23 7.52
N LEU A 67 4.38 -7.59 8.81
CA LEU A 67 4.67 -8.94 9.28
C LEU A 67 3.62 -9.95 8.78
N GLY A 68 2.38 -9.50 8.60
CA GLY A 68 1.30 -10.29 8.02
C GLY A 68 0.21 -9.39 7.46
N LEU A 69 -0.38 -9.78 6.34
CA LEU A 69 -1.44 -9.04 5.66
C LEU A 69 -2.67 -9.93 5.50
N LYS A 70 -3.79 -9.51 6.09
CA LYS A 70 -5.12 -10.06 5.83
C LYS A 70 -5.95 -8.97 5.18
N THR A 71 -6.26 -9.15 3.90
CA THR A 71 -7.04 -8.19 3.11
C THR A 71 -8.11 -8.93 2.31
N SER A 72 -9.23 -8.26 2.04
CA SER A 72 -10.25 -8.78 1.12
C SER A 72 -9.81 -8.74 -0.34
N GLY A 73 -8.76 -7.97 -0.66
CA GLY A 73 -8.16 -7.89 -1.99
C GLY A 73 -6.79 -7.25 -1.96
N LEU A 74 -5.90 -7.68 -2.85
CA LEU A 74 -4.57 -7.12 -3.03
C LEU A 74 -4.45 -6.67 -4.49
N GLN A 75 -4.20 -5.39 -4.69
CA GLN A 75 -3.98 -4.80 -6.02
C GLN A 75 -2.57 -4.20 -6.04
N PHE A 76 -1.76 -4.61 -6.99
CA PHE A 76 -0.43 -4.05 -7.22
C PHE A 76 -0.50 -3.05 -8.37
N THR A 77 -0.47 -1.77 -8.05
CA THR A 77 -0.32 -0.70 -9.05
C THR A 77 1.12 -0.23 -9.03
N GLN A 78 1.85 -0.47 -10.11
CA GLN A 78 3.18 0.09 -10.27
C GLN A 78 3.05 1.47 -10.93
N PRO A 79 3.64 2.55 -10.34
CA PRO A 79 3.64 3.85 -10.98
C PRO A 79 4.23 3.78 -12.39
N GLY A 80 3.49 4.26 -13.39
CA GLY A 80 3.91 4.25 -14.80
C GLY A 80 3.68 2.94 -15.55
N VAL A 81 3.09 1.92 -14.92
CA VAL A 81 2.68 0.67 -15.59
C VAL A 81 1.17 0.51 -15.48
N THR A 82 0.47 0.45 -16.60
CA THR A 82 -0.94 0.09 -16.66
C THR A 82 -1.03 -1.37 -17.06
N PRO A 83 -1.27 -2.31 -16.12
CA PRO A 83 -1.37 -3.71 -16.49
C PRO A 83 -2.55 -3.91 -17.44
N ALA A 84 -2.29 -4.59 -18.56
CA ALA A 84 -3.31 -5.00 -19.51
C ALA A 84 -4.07 -6.23 -18.98
N VAL A 85 -5.24 -6.50 -19.55
CA VAL A 85 -5.95 -7.75 -19.30
C VAL A 85 -5.04 -8.92 -19.70
N GLY A 86 -4.77 -9.83 -18.76
CA GLY A 86 -3.89 -10.99 -18.96
C GLY A 86 -2.46 -10.83 -18.43
N ASP A 87 -2.09 -9.64 -17.94
CA ASP A 87 -0.83 -9.48 -17.23
C ASP A 87 -0.88 -10.22 -15.89
N VAL A 88 0.23 -10.87 -15.53
CA VAL A 88 0.37 -11.58 -14.25
C VAL A 88 1.64 -11.16 -13.52
N LEU A 89 1.53 -11.00 -12.21
CA LEU A 89 2.65 -10.81 -11.30
C LEU A 89 3.42 -12.12 -11.20
N SER A 90 4.51 -12.22 -11.94
CA SER A 90 5.08 -13.54 -12.19
C SER A 90 6.54 -13.55 -12.59
N ALA A 91 7.10 -12.40 -12.99
CA ALA A 91 8.53 -12.27 -13.20
C ALA A 91 9.21 -11.84 -11.92
N SER A 92 10.16 -12.62 -11.40
CA SER A 92 11.16 -12.07 -10.47
C SER A 92 12.14 -11.21 -11.29
N THR A 93 12.33 -9.95 -10.93
CA THR A 93 13.46 -9.16 -11.45
C THR A 93 14.79 -9.77 -10.97
N ILE A 94 15.92 -9.29 -11.52
CA ILE A 94 17.26 -9.71 -11.05
C ILE A 94 17.47 -9.47 -9.54
N ASP A 95 16.65 -8.59 -8.95
CA ASP A 95 16.65 -8.24 -7.53
C ASP A 95 15.60 -9.02 -6.71
N GLY A 96 14.94 -10.03 -7.31
CA GLY A 96 13.94 -10.87 -6.64
C GLY A 96 12.57 -10.21 -6.43
N GLN A 97 12.28 -9.10 -7.09
CA GLN A 97 11.00 -8.40 -6.99
C GLN A 97 9.98 -8.94 -7.99
N VAL A 98 8.71 -9.02 -7.64
CA VAL A 98 7.64 -9.39 -8.60
C VAL A 98 7.35 -8.23 -9.55
N ALA A 99 7.31 -8.50 -10.85
CA ALA A 99 6.94 -7.55 -11.89
C ALA A 99 5.76 -8.08 -12.73
N TRP A 100 4.98 -7.13 -13.27
CA TRP A 100 3.98 -7.40 -14.28
C TRP A 100 4.68 -7.79 -15.58
N ALA A 101 4.37 -8.97 -16.11
CA ALA A 101 4.87 -9.44 -17.39
C ALA A 101 3.68 -9.62 -18.35
N ALA A 102 3.87 -9.19 -19.59
CA ALA A 102 2.92 -9.44 -20.66
C ALA A 102 2.82 -10.95 -20.93
N GLY A 103 1.63 -11.51 -20.78
CA GLY A 103 1.30 -12.85 -21.27
C GLY A 103 1.77 -14.01 -20.41
N GLY A 104 1.55 -13.98 -19.08
CA GLY A 104 1.86 -15.16 -18.28
C GLY A 104 3.35 -15.28 -17.96
N GLY A 105 3.79 -14.97 -16.75
CA GLY A 105 4.89 -15.77 -16.21
C GLY A 105 6.34 -15.37 -16.48
N GLY A 106 6.73 -14.13 -16.76
CA GLY A 106 8.14 -13.68 -16.61
C GLY A 106 9.27 -14.49 -17.26
N GLY A 107 8.95 -15.40 -18.18
CA GLY A 107 9.87 -16.35 -18.76
C GLY A 107 9.27 -16.87 -20.05
N VAL A 108 10.08 -17.58 -20.83
CA VAL A 108 9.61 -18.28 -22.04
C VAL A 108 8.48 -19.27 -21.75
N CYS A 109 8.04 -19.47 -20.50
CA CYS A 109 7.10 -20.49 -20.09
C CYS A 109 6.17 -20.01 -18.96
N TYR A 110 4.93 -20.48 -18.94
CA TYR A 110 4.01 -20.33 -17.82
C TYR A 110 3.07 -21.53 -17.68
N THR A 111 2.44 -21.70 -16.51
CA THR A 111 1.44 -22.75 -16.30
C THR A 111 0.04 -22.25 -16.63
N GLN A 112 -0.59 -22.84 -17.64
CA GLN A 112 -1.99 -22.62 -17.99
C GLN A 112 -2.88 -23.63 -17.28
N TYR A 113 -3.91 -23.15 -16.57
CA TYR A 113 -4.90 -23.99 -15.91
C TYR A 113 -6.19 -24.04 -16.71
N CYS A 114 -6.54 -25.23 -17.18
CA CYS A 114 -7.66 -25.49 -18.07
C CYS A 114 -8.77 -26.21 -17.33
N ASN A 115 -10.01 -25.73 -17.48
CA ASN A 115 -11.19 -26.37 -16.93
C ASN A 115 -11.72 -27.44 -17.91
N GLU A 116 -11.78 -28.69 -17.46
CA GLU A 116 -12.25 -29.82 -18.30
C GLU A 116 -13.77 -30.04 -18.17
N ASN A 117 -14.40 -29.50 -17.13
CA ASN A 117 -15.77 -29.87 -16.74
C ASN A 117 -16.81 -28.77 -17.00
N GLY A 118 -16.45 -27.69 -17.70
CA GLY A 118 -17.35 -26.56 -17.93
C GLY A 118 -17.79 -25.85 -16.64
N ALA A 119 -17.10 -26.10 -15.53
CA ALA A 119 -17.39 -25.51 -14.24
C ALA A 119 -16.86 -24.07 -14.23
N ALA A 120 -17.66 -23.13 -14.74
CA ALA A 120 -17.32 -21.71 -14.92
C ALA A 120 -16.85 -20.96 -13.66
N SER A 121 -16.74 -21.63 -12.51
CA SER A 121 -16.37 -21.06 -11.22
C SER A 121 -14.87 -20.98 -10.97
N TYR A 122 -14.04 -21.81 -11.64
CA TYR A 122 -12.59 -21.84 -11.40
C TYR A 122 -11.83 -22.18 -12.71
N GLY A 123 -11.03 -21.24 -13.22
CA GLY A 123 -10.18 -21.41 -14.41
C GLY A 123 -10.84 -21.08 -15.75
N GLU A 124 -10.03 -20.89 -16.78
CA GLU A 124 -10.49 -20.61 -18.14
C GLU A 124 -10.81 -21.92 -18.89
N LYS A 125 -11.79 -21.88 -19.79
CA LYS A 125 -11.94 -22.93 -20.80
C LYS A 125 -10.80 -22.75 -21.80
N CYS A 126 -9.84 -23.67 -21.76
CA CYS A 126 -8.76 -23.72 -22.74
C CYS A 126 -9.24 -24.40 -24.02
N ASP A 127 -10.05 -23.71 -24.80
CA ASP A 127 -10.42 -24.16 -26.15
C ASP A 127 -10.02 -23.07 -27.16
N TRP A 128 -8.73 -23.01 -27.46
CA TRP A 128 -8.19 -22.17 -28.53
C TRP A 128 -8.12 -22.95 -29.84
N GLY A 129 -9.22 -23.61 -30.22
CA GLY A 129 -9.28 -24.47 -31.40
C GLY A 129 -8.59 -25.81 -31.19
N GLY A 130 -8.76 -26.42 -30.01
CA GLY A 130 -8.12 -27.68 -29.63
C GLY A 130 -6.69 -27.56 -29.07
N LEU A 131 -6.19 -26.34 -28.88
CA LEU A 131 -4.93 -26.07 -28.19
C LEU A 131 -5.17 -25.75 -26.72
N HIS A 132 -4.25 -26.17 -25.85
CA HIS A 132 -4.23 -25.85 -24.42
C HIS A 132 -3.36 -24.64 -24.07
N CYS A 133 -2.68 -24.07 -25.06
CA CYS A 133 -1.89 -22.86 -24.92
C CYS A 133 -2.35 -21.86 -25.98
N PRO A 134 -2.63 -20.60 -25.60
CA PRO A 134 -2.93 -19.55 -26.57
C PRO A 134 -1.66 -19.20 -27.35
N ALA A 135 -1.80 -18.95 -28.65
CA ALA A 135 -0.72 -18.42 -29.47
C ALA A 135 -0.17 -17.10 -28.88
N PRO A 136 1.15 -16.86 -28.89
CA PRO A 136 2.19 -17.63 -29.58
C PRO A 136 2.77 -18.82 -28.81
N PHE A 137 2.20 -19.20 -27.67
CA PHE A 137 2.76 -20.24 -26.81
C PHE A 137 2.35 -21.64 -27.27
N GLN A 138 3.29 -22.58 -27.19
CA GLN A 138 3.14 -24.00 -27.45
C GLN A 138 3.13 -24.79 -26.14
N GLU A 139 2.40 -25.89 -26.11
CA GLU A 139 2.39 -26.81 -24.98
C GLU A 139 3.70 -27.61 -24.97
N GLU A 140 4.50 -27.44 -23.91
CA GLU A 140 5.72 -28.21 -23.68
C GLU A 140 5.48 -29.45 -22.81
N ALA A 141 4.53 -29.37 -21.86
CA ALA A 141 4.23 -30.47 -20.97
C ALA A 141 2.81 -30.42 -20.39
N ASP A 142 2.19 -31.58 -20.25
CA ASP A 142 1.01 -31.79 -19.38
C ASP A 142 1.51 -31.95 -17.93
N LEU A 143 1.16 -31.00 -17.08
CA LEU A 143 1.52 -30.99 -15.65
C LEU A 143 0.56 -31.84 -14.82
N GLY A 144 -0.47 -32.40 -15.45
CA GLY A 144 -1.46 -33.26 -14.84
C GLY A 144 -2.70 -32.50 -14.39
N ARG A 145 -3.56 -33.24 -13.69
CA ARG A 145 -4.83 -32.68 -13.21
C ARG A 145 -4.59 -31.78 -11.99
N TRP A 146 -5.43 -30.76 -11.86
CA TRP A 146 -5.52 -29.88 -10.69
C TRP A 146 -6.96 -29.84 -10.17
N GLY A 147 -7.13 -29.40 -8.93
CA GLY A 147 -8.45 -29.39 -8.33
C GLY A 147 -8.53 -28.68 -7.00
N VAL A 148 -9.64 -28.89 -6.32
CA VAL A 148 -9.89 -28.37 -4.98
C VAL A 148 -10.00 -29.53 -4.00
N CYS A 149 -9.25 -29.42 -2.91
CA CYS A 149 -9.19 -30.42 -1.84
C CYS A 149 -10.35 -30.32 -0.85
N SER A 150 -10.75 -29.10 -0.53
CA SER A 150 -11.79 -28.81 0.46
C SER A 150 -12.17 -27.34 0.39
N HIS A 151 -13.39 -27.04 0.85
CA HIS A 151 -13.84 -25.70 1.17
C HIS A 151 -14.16 -25.61 2.66
N ILE A 152 -13.53 -24.67 3.37
CA ILE A 152 -13.90 -24.33 4.75
C ILE A 152 -14.36 -22.86 4.74
N GLY A 153 -15.68 -22.67 4.65
CA GLY A 153 -16.27 -21.35 4.45
C GLY A 153 -15.82 -20.73 3.12
N PRO A 154 -15.29 -19.49 3.10
CA PRO A 154 -14.83 -18.83 1.87
C PRO A 154 -13.44 -19.27 1.41
N ILE A 155 -12.76 -20.17 2.13
CA ILE A 155 -11.40 -20.60 1.84
C ILE A 155 -11.44 -21.91 1.05
N ALA A 156 -10.84 -21.90 -0.14
CA ALA A 156 -10.63 -23.08 -0.97
C ALA A 156 -9.18 -23.57 -0.83
N TYR A 157 -8.98 -24.86 -0.57
CA TYR A 157 -7.66 -25.48 -0.56
C TYR A 157 -7.36 -26.05 -1.95
N PHE A 158 -6.30 -25.56 -2.58
CA PHE A 158 -5.92 -25.95 -3.94
C PHE A 158 -5.06 -27.21 -3.95
N SER A 159 -5.34 -28.13 -4.88
CA SER A 159 -4.46 -29.25 -5.21
C SER A 159 -3.62 -28.87 -6.43
N PRO A 160 -2.28 -28.81 -6.32
CA PRO A 160 -1.43 -28.49 -7.45
C PRO A 160 -1.48 -29.60 -8.52
N PRO A 161 -1.06 -29.30 -9.76
CA PRO A 161 -0.93 -30.29 -10.81
C PRO A 161 -0.07 -31.47 -10.36
N SER A 162 -0.52 -32.70 -10.60
CA SER A 162 0.12 -33.96 -10.16
C SER A 162 0.21 -34.18 -8.64
N GLY A 163 -0.26 -33.21 -7.84
CA GLY A 163 -0.40 -33.32 -6.38
C GLY A 163 -1.70 -33.97 -5.96
N GLY A 164 -1.70 -34.56 -4.77
CA GLY A 164 -2.90 -35.06 -4.10
C GLY A 164 -3.23 -34.25 -2.85
N CYS A 165 -4.49 -34.28 -2.44
CA CYS A 165 -4.92 -33.67 -1.19
C CYS A 165 -4.57 -34.59 -0.02
N SER A 166 -3.59 -34.22 0.80
CA SER A 166 -3.27 -34.98 2.01
C SER A 166 -4.41 -34.84 3.03
N GLY A 167 -5.19 -35.91 3.22
CA GLY A 167 -6.15 -36.03 4.32
C GLY A 167 -7.51 -35.33 4.15
N SER A 168 -7.89 -34.88 2.95
CA SER A 168 -9.22 -34.28 2.71
C SER A 168 -10.22 -35.27 2.11
N HIS A 169 -11.45 -35.30 2.63
CA HIS A 169 -12.51 -36.26 2.25
C HIS A 169 -13.31 -35.88 0.99
N SER A 170 -13.10 -34.70 0.40
CA SER A 170 -13.88 -34.21 -0.74
C SER A 170 -12.97 -33.70 -1.86
N TYR A 171 -12.43 -34.61 -2.65
CA TYR A 171 -11.57 -34.28 -3.78
C TYR A 171 -12.42 -33.96 -5.02
N GLN A 172 -12.27 -32.77 -5.60
CA GLN A 172 -12.89 -32.44 -6.89
C GLN A 172 -11.83 -32.01 -7.90
N TRP A 173 -11.65 -32.82 -8.95
CA TRP A 173 -10.86 -32.43 -10.11
C TRP A 173 -11.60 -31.32 -10.88
N VAL A 174 -10.94 -30.20 -11.08
CA VAL A 174 -11.49 -29.06 -11.82
C VAL A 174 -11.04 -29.10 -13.28
N GLY A 175 -9.80 -29.52 -13.52
CA GLY A 175 -9.32 -29.81 -14.86
C GLY A 175 -7.84 -30.14 -14.90
N ARG A 176 -7.14 -29.70 -15.96
CA ARG A 176 -5.73 -29.99 -16.24
C ARG A 176 -4.89 -28.74 -16.37
N ALA A 177 -3.62 -28.88 -16.05
CA ALA A 177 -2.66 -27.80 -16.16
C ALA A 177 -1.57 -28.16 -17.16
N TYR A 178 -1.15 -27.18 -17.94
CA TYR A 178 -0.18 -27.34 -19.01
C TYR A 178 0.93 -26.32 -18.85
N LEU A 179 2.16 -26.70 -19.20
CA LEU A 179 3.28 -25.78 -19.33
C LEU A 179 3.26 -25.22 -20.75
N CYS A 180 2.99 -23.94 -20.87
CA CYS A 180 2.93 -23.22 -22.14
C CYS A 180 4.18 -22.37 -22.31
N CYS A 181 4.95 -22.60 -23.37
CA CYS A 181 6.18 -21.87 -23.64
C CYS A 181 6.20 -21.22 -25.03
N LYS A 182 6.94 -20.13 -25.19
CA LYS A 182 7.04 -19.33 -26.41
C LYS A 182 8.15 -19.79 -27.34
#